data_AF-A0A1Y5DRE9-F1
#
_entry.id   AF-A0A1Y5DRE9-F1
#
_cell.length_a   1.000
_cell.length_b   1.000
_cell.length_c   1.000
_cell.angle_alpha   90.00
_cell.angle_beta   90.00
_cell.angle_gamma   90.00
#
_symmetry.space_group_name_H-M   'P 1'
#
loop_
_entity.id
_entity.type
_entity.pdbx_description
1 polymer ?
#
loop_
_entity_poly.entity_id
_entity_poly.type
_entity_poly.pdbx_seq_one_letter_code
_entity_poly.pdbx_strand_id
1 'polypeptide(L)'
;PEIDNGVLYLKQGENKFLVGKVTVAAFTDQKELEPIGDNAYAVTEAAGTAVSMAGISSVLSNTLELSNSQLSEGLVNLMVYQRAFEANSKLFSAADEFLNIAINLKK
;
A
#
# COMPACT_ATOMS: atom_id res chain seq x y z
N PRO A 1 18.80 2.39 25.62
CA PRO A 1 18.17 1.12 25.19
C PRO A 1 18.93 0.54 24.01
N GLU A 2 19.62 -0.56 24.24
CA GLU A 2 20.18 -1.36 23.16
C GLU A 2 19.03 -2.20 22.62
N ILE A 3 18.73 -2.05 21.34
CA ILE A 3 17.68 -2.83 20.68
C ILE A 3 18.40 -3.72 19.69
N ASP A 4 18.36 -5.02 19.94
CA ASP A 4 18.96 -6.03 19.07
C ASP A 4 17.86 -6.96 18.59
N ASN A 5 17.60 -6.93 17.28
CA ASN A 5 16.60 -7.76 16.62
C ASN A 5 15.20 -7.71 17.28
N GLY A 6 14.77 -6.50 17.65
CA GLY A 6 13.48 -6.25 18.30
C GLY A 6 13.45 -6.58 19.80
N VAL A 7 14.55 -7.07 20.39
CA VAL A 7 14.66 -7.28 21.84
C VAL A 7 15.08 -5.99 22.53
N LEU A 8 14.30 -5.56 23.51
CA LEU A 8 14.49 -4.35 24.29
C LEU A 8 15.31 -4.66 25.54
N TYR A 9 16.49 -4.04 25.66
CA TYR A 9 17.33 -4.12 26.85
C TYR A 9 17.36 -2.79 27.62
N LEU A 10 17.11 -2.87 28.93
CA LEU A 10 17.39 -1.78 29.88
C LEU A 10 18.77 -1.98 30.47
N LYS A 11 19.59 -0.92 30.43
CA LYS A 11 20.90 -0.90 31.09
C LYS A 11 20.75 -0.18 32.43
N GLN A 12 21.10 -0.86 33.52
CA GLN A 12 21.20 -0.26 34.85
C GLN A 12 22.60 -0.57 35.40
N GLY A 13 23.48 0.43 35.42
CA GLY A 13 24.89 0.24 35.73
C GLY A 13 25.60 -0.63 34.68
N GLU A 14 26.29 -1.68 35.12
CA GLU A 14 26.96 -2.67 34.26
C GLU A 14 26.02 -3.81 33.79
N ASN A 15 24.83 -3.92 34.40
CA ASN A 15 23.90 -5.02 34.11
C ASN A 15 22.93 -4.66 32.98
N LYS A 16 22.66 -5.63 32.10
CA LYS A 16 21.66 -5.57 31.04
C LYS A 16 20.47 -6.45 31.42
N PHE A 17 19.28 -5.87 31.46
CA PHE A 17 18.03 -6.57 31.73
C PHE A 17 17.18 -6.64 30.45
N LEU A 18 16.69 -7.83 30.11
CA LEU A 18 15.71 -8.01 29.04
C LEU A 18 14.34 -7.57 29.54
N VAL A 19 13.68 -6.71 28.76
CA VAL A 19 12.38 -6.12 29.16
C VAL A 19 11.24 -6.60 28.29
N GLY A 20 11.52 -6.93 27.05
CA GLY A 20 10.52 -7.42 26.12
C GLY A 20 11.08 -7.61 24.72
N LYS A 21 10.27 -8.20 23.85
CA LYS A 21 10.58 -8.38 22.44
C LYS A 21 9.40 -7.92 21.60
N VAL A 22 9.68 -7.10 20.60
CA VAL A 22 8.74 -6.78 19.52
C VAL A 22 8.68 -7.99 18.59
N THR A 23 7.49 -8.55 18.43
CA THR A 23 7.24 -9.66 17.50
C THR A 23 6.56 -9.12 16.26
N VAL A 24 6.98 -9.62 15.11
CA VAL A 24 6.32 -9.37 13.82
C VAL A 24 5.35 -10.53 13.57
N ALA A 25 4.14 -10.20 13.13
CA ALA A 25 3.18 -11.16 12.63
C ALA A 25 2.87 -10.85 11.16
N ALA A 26 2.68 -11.89 10.36
CA ALA A 26 2.25 -11.80 8.98
C ALA A 26 0.84 -12.39 8.85
N PHE A 27 0.06 -11.85 7.92
CA PHE A 27 -1.24 -12.41 7.57
C PHE A 27 -1.11 -13.32 6.35
N THR A 28 -2.03 -14.28 6.21
CA THR A 28 -2.03 -15.18 5.06
C THR A 28 -2.26 -14.41 3.76
N ASP A 29 -3.19 -13.45 3.78
CA ASP A 29 -3.38 -12.50 2.68
C ASP A 29 -3.31 -11.06 3.19
N GLN A 30 -2.25 -10.35 2.78
CA GLN A 30 -2.03 -8.96 3.16
C GLN A 30 -2.92 -7.99 2.36
N LYS A 31 -3.42 -8.38 1.18
CA LYS A 31 -4.24 -7.49 0.33
C LYS A 31 -5.65 -7.34 0.85
N GLU A 32 -6.13 -8.35 1.58
CA GLU A 32 -7.46 -8.37 2.18
C GLU A 32 -7.51 -7.64 3.52
N LEU A 33 -6.39 -7.08 3.99
CA LEU A 33 -6.38 -6.23 5.18
C LEU A 33 -7.08 -4.90 4.90
N GLU A 34 -7.92 -4.46 5.82
CA GLU A 34 -8.65 -3.21 5.68
C GLU A 34 -7.77 -2.05 6.17
N PRO A 35 -7.49 -1.03 5.32
CA PRO A 35 -6.73 0.14 5.75
C PRO A 35 -7.58 1.03 6.65
N ILE A 36 -7.17 1.19 7.91
CA ILE A 36 -7.88 2.05 8.88
C ILE A 36 -7.26 3.45 9.02
N GLY A 37 -6.20 3.74 8.25
CA GLY A 37 -5.48 5.01 8.25
C GLY A 37 -4.12 4.94 8.96
N ASP A 38 -3.27 5.97 8.76
CA ASP A 38 -1.96 6.10 9.41
C ASP A 38 -1.03 4.87 9.29
N ASN A 39 -1.08 4.16 8.16
CA ASN A 39 -0.39 2.88 7.91
C ASN A 39 -0.82 1.73 8.85
N ALA A 40 -1.92 1.90 9.59
CA ALA A 40 -2.54 0.84 10.36
C ALA A 40 -3.57 0.09 9.50
N TYR A 41 -3.67 -1.21 9.77
CA TYR A 41 -4.55 -2.13 9.07
C TYR A 41 -5.37 -2.92 10.09
N ALA A 42 -6.65 -3.11 9.80
CA ALA A 42 -7.53 -4.02 10.54
C ALA A 42 -7.59 -5.38 9.85
N VAL A 43 -7.70 -6.43 10.68
CA VAL A 43 -7.88 -7.79 10.20
C VAL A 43 -9.31 -7.99 9.71
N THR A 44 -9.45 -8.53 8.51
CA THR A 44 -10.74 -8.98 7.95
C THR A 44 -10.83 -10.50 8.03
N GLU A 45 -12.03 -11.06 7.86
CA GLU A 45 -12.19 -12.52 7.78
C GLU A 45 -11.41 -13.12 6.59
N ALA A 46 -11.28 -12.38 5.49
CA ALA A 46 -10.58 -12.82 4.29
C ALA A 46 -9.05 -12.79 4.42
N ALA A 47 -8.48 -11.87 5.23
CA ALA A 47 -7.04 -11.81 5.50
C ALA A 47 -6.50 -13.01 6.28
N GLY A 48 -7.39 -13.72 6.99
CA GLY A 48 -7.06 -14.89 7.79
C GLY A 48 -6.43 -14.55 9.15
N THR A 49 -5.80 -15.55 9.77
CA THR A 49 -5.21 -15.41 11.11
C THR A 49 -3.75 -14.93 11.03
N ALA A 50 -3.37 -14.07 11.98
CA ALA A 50 -1.99 -13.63 12.12
C ALA A 50 -1.06 -14.80 12.49
N VAL A 51 -0.02 -15.01 11.69
CA VAL A 51 1.03 -16.01 11.89
C VAL A 51 2.28 -15.31 12.42
N SER A 52 2.86 -15.84 13.50
CA SER A 52 4.10 -15.30 14.07
C SER A 52 5.28 -15.51 13.12
N MET A 53 6.03 -14.43 12.85
CA MET A 53 7.25 -14.45 12.05
C MET A 53 8.52 -14.55 12.91
N ALA A 54 8.36 -14.97 14.18
CA ALA A 54 9.48 -15.06 15.11
C ALA A 54 10.61 -15.95 14.57
N GLY A 55 11.80 -15.37 14.43
CA GLY A 55 12.99 -16.08 13.93
C GLY A 55 13.17 -16.07 12.42
N ILE A 56 12.16 -15.60 11.66
CA ILE A 56 12.22 -15.41 10.20
C ILE A 56 12.40 -13.92 9.87
N SER A 57 11.70 -13.04 10.58
CA SER A 57 11.84 -11.59 10.44
C SER A 57 12.98 -11.05 11.29
N SER A 58 13.77 -10.12 10.73
CA SER A 58 14.70 -9.29 11.50
C SER A 58 14.14 -7.90 11.73
N VAL A 59 14.29 -7.38 12.94
CA VAL A 59 13.90 -6.00 13.28
C VAL A 59 15.17 -5.17 13.40
N LEU A 60 15.36 -4.27 12.44
CA LEU A 60 16.48 -3.33 12.42
C LEU A 60 16.16 -2.14 13.32
N SER A 61 17.06 -1.84 14.24
CA SER A 61 16.93 -0.69 15.14
C SER A 61 17.39 0.60 14.47
N ASN A 62 16.77 1.72 14.81
CA ASN A 62 17.15 3.06 14.33
C ASN A 62 17.11 3.22 12.80
N THR A 63 16.26 2.43 12.11
CA THR A 63 15.98 2.56 10.68
C THR A 63 14.50 2.83 10.46
N LEU A 64 14.16 3.49 9.36
CA LEU A 64 12.78 3.76 8.94
C LEU A 64 12.55 3.08 7.59
N GLU A 65 11.46 2.30 7.48
CA GLU A 65 11.07 1.68 6.22
C GLU A 65 10.52 2.76 5.28
N LEU A 66 11.21 2.95 4.15
CA LEU A 66 10.76 3.88 3.10
C LEU A 66 9.63 3.25 2.28
N SER A 67 8.76 4.11 1.74
CA SER A 67 7.70 3.67 0.85
C SER A 67 8.27 2.94 -0.37
N ASN A 68 7.66 1.82 -0.74
CA ASN A 68 7.94 1.12 -1.99
C ASN A 68 7.38 1.83 -3.25
N SER A 69 6.74 2.99 -3.08
CA SER A 69 6.07 3.71 -4.15
C SER A 69 7.07 4.43 -5.06
N GLN A 70 7.03 4.11 -6.35
CA GLN A 70 7.79 4.80 -7.38
C GLN A 70 6.93 5.92 -7.97
N LEU A 71 7.08 7.13 -7.44
CA LEU A 71 6.26 8.28 -7.81
C LEU A 71 6.31 8.60 -9.31
N SER A 72 7.50 8.50 -9.94
CA SER A 72 7.67 8.78 -11.37
C SER A 72 6.84 7.85 -12.25
N GLU A 73 6.86 6.54 -11.97
CA GLU A 73 6.08 5.54 -12.68
C GLU A 73 4.57 5.74 -12.46
N GLY A 74 4.18 6.06 -11.21
CA GLY A 74 2.79 6.39 -10.88
C GLY A 74 2.25 7.58 -11.68
N LEU A 75 3.05 8.65 -11.83
CA LEU A 75 2.67 9.83 -12.60
C LEU A 75 2.56 9.54 -14.10
N VAL A 76 3.45 8.73 -14.67
CA VAL A 76 3.35 8.30 -16.07
C VAL A 76 2.09 7.47 -16.31
N ASN A 77 1.78 6.53 -15.40
CA ASN A 77 0.56 5.74 -15.48
C ASN A 77 -0.69 6.64 -15.40
N LEU A 78 -0.71 7.64 -14.51
CA LEU A 78 -1.79 8.63 -14.47
C LEU A 78 -1.91 9.42 -15.78
N MET A 79 -0.80 9.85 -16.40
CA MET A 79 -0.84 10.53 -17.70
C MET A 79 -1.41 9.63 -18.80
N VAL A 80 -1.09 8.33 -18.80
CA VAL A 80 -1.67 7.37 -19.75
C VAL A 80 -3.18 7.22 -19.53
N TYR A 81 -3.62 7.06 -18.28
CA TYR A 81 -5.06 7.00 -17.96
C TYR A 81 -5.80 8.28 -18.36
N GLN A 82 -5.20 9.44 -18.12
CA GLN A 82 -5.77 10.73 -18.55
C GLN A 82 -5.91 10.83 -20.07
N ARG A 83 -4.87 10.44 -20.82
CA ARG A 83 -4.93 10.40 -22.30
C ARG A 83 -5.97 9.41 -22.81
N ALA A 84 -6.10 8.24 -22.18
CA ALA A 84 -7.13 7.27 -22.53
C ALA A 84 -8.53 7.84 -22.29
N PHE A 85 -8.75 8.52 -21.15
CA PHE A 85 -10.02 9.18 -20.84
C PHE A 85 -10.33 10.32 -21.82
N GLU A 86 -9.33 11.14 -22.17
CA GLU A 86 -9.48 12.22 -23.15
C GLU A 86 -9.81 11.68 -24.55
N ALA A 87 -9.13 10.61 -24.99
CA ALA A 87 -9.40 9.94 -26.25
C ALA A 87 -10.83 9.35 -26.28
N ASN A 88 -11.25 8.69 -25.20
CA ASN A 88 -12.62 8.16 -25.07
C ASN A 88 -13.66 9.29 -25.10
N SER A 89 -13.39 10.42 -24.46
CA SER A 89 -14.29 11.58 -24.45
C SER A 89 -14.42 12.21 -25.84
N LYS A 90 -13.31 12.34 -26.58
CA LYS A 90 -13.34 12.85 -27.96
C LYS A 90 -14.07 11.92 -28.92
N LEU A 91 -13.91 10.60 -28.75
CA LEU A 91 -14.63 9.60 -29.54
C LEU A 91 -16.14 9.69 -29.29
N PHE A 92 -16.56 9.90 -28.03
CA PHE A 92 -17.97 10.12 -27.69
C PHE A 92 -18.52 11.39 -28.36
N SER A 93 -17.82 12.52 -28.26
CA SER A 93 -18.24 13.76 -28.91
C SER A 93 -18.32 13.65 -30.43
N ALA A 94 -17.36 12.98 -31.07
CA ALA A 94 -17.39 12.75 -32.51
C ALA A 94 -18.57 11.85 -32.92
N ALA A 95 -18.87 10.82 -32.13
CA ALA A 95 -20.04 9.96 -32.36
C ALA A 95 -21.36 10.76 -32.26
N ASP A 96 -21.48 11.66 -31.28
CA ASP A 96 -22.63 12.56 -31.14
C ASP A 96 -22.78 13.52 -32.33
N GLU A 97 -21.66 14.02 -32.87
CA GLU A 97 -21.66 14.87 -34.06
C GLU A 97 -22.14 14.08 -35.30
N PHE A 98 -21.60 12.87 -35.52
CA PHE A 98 -22.06 12.00 -36.61
C PHE A 98 -23.53 11.60 -36.47
N LEU A 99 -24.01 11.33 -35.25
CA LEU A 99 -25.43 11.06 -34.99
C LEU A 99 -26.32 12.26 -35.35
N ASN A 100 -25.91 13.48 -34.99
CA ASN A 100 -26.65 14.68 -35.36
C ASN A 100 -26.69 14.88 -36.89
N ILE A 101 -25.59 14.66 -37.60
CA ILE A 101 -25.55 14.75 -39.06
C ILE A 101 -26.51 13.72 -39.68
N ALA A 102 -26.49 12.47 -39.21
CA ALA A 102 -27.36 11.40 -39.71
C ALA A 102 -28.86 11.72 -39.48
N ILE A 103 -29.21 12.29 -38.33
CA ILE A 103 -30.60 12.71 -38.03
C ILE A 103 -31.04 13.85 -38.96
N ASN A 104 -30.17 14.83 -39.24
CA ASN A 104 -30.49 15.95 -40.11
C ASN A 104 -30.60 15.56 -41.59
N LEU A 105 -29.91 14.50 -42.03
CA LEU A 105 -30.03 13.94 -43.40
C LEU A 105 -31.34 13.20 -43.67
N LYS A 106 -32.09 12.83 -42.62
CA LYS A 106 -33.38 12.13 -42.73
C LYS A 106 -34.58 13.08 -42.92
N LYS A 107 -34.36 14.40 -42.84
CA LYS A 107 -35.37 15.42 -43.18
C LYS A 107 -35.32 15.75 -44.66
#